data_AF-A0A846MFP1-F1
#
_entry.id   AF-A0A846MFP1-F1
#
_cell.length_a   1.000
_cell.length_b   1.000
_cell.length_c   1.000
_cell.angle_alpha   90.00
_cell.angle_beta   90.00
_cell.angle_gamma   90.00
#
_symmetry.space_group_name_H-M   'P 1'
#
loop_
_entity.id
_entity.type
_entity.pdbx_description
1 polymer ?
#
loop_
_entity_poly.entity_id
_entity_poly.type
_entity_poly.pdbx_seq_one_letter_code
_entity_poly.pdbx_strand_id
1 'polypeptide(L)'
;MYPYIYNYANLNRQSSIQSDKLIRDIEKAISGQYSAIQCYAKLAKMAPTDKQRVKILEIRDDEIKHYQRFTQIYVNLTGMQPNVKIIEKCPNTYVKGLEYALKDEQETVDFYLDIAEETNNPYIKDVFRRAAADEQNHAVWFLYYFIKNK
;
A
#
# COMPACT_ATOMS: atom_id res chain seq x y z
N MET A 1 -38.31 -0.56 35.35
CA MET A 1 -37.31 -1.37 34.61
C MET A 1 -37.42 -0.96 33.14
N TYR A 2 -36.54 -0.08 32.66
CA TYR A 2 -36.62 0.45 31.29
C TYR A 2 -36.11 -0.60 30.28
N PRO A 3 -36.86 -0.91 29.21
CA PRO A 3 -36.38 -1.82 28.18
C PRO A 3 -35.38 -1.09 27.28
N TYR A 4 -34.11 -1.52 27.31
CA TYR A 4 -33.10 -1.13 26.32
C TYR A 4 -33.46 -1.76 24.97
N ILE A 5 -34.05 -0.98 24.09
CA ILE A 5 -34.23 -1.35 22.68
C ILE A 5 -32.86 -1.22 22.01
N TYR A 6 -32.17 -2.35 21.84
CA TYR A 6 -31.00 -2.41 20.98
C TYR A 6 -31.43 -2.12 19.54
N ASN A 7 -30.91 -1.04 18.98
CA ASN A 7 -31.18 -0.61 17.60
C ASN A 7 -30.35 -1.44 16.61
N TYR A 8 -30.74 -2.70 16.40
CA TYR A 8 -30.08 -3.64 15.47
C TYR A 8 -29.98 -3.11 14.03
N ALA A 9 -30.91 -2.25 13.61
CA ALA A 9 -30.89 -1.64 12.27
C ALA A 9 -29.71 -0.67 12.04
N ASN A 10 -29.28 0.05 13.08
CA ASN A 10 -28.12 0.96 12.97
C ASN A 10 -26.78 0.21 12.93
N LEU A 11 -26.67 -0.91 13.68
CA LEU A 11 -25.47 -1.76 13.68
C LEU A 11 -25.21 -2.38 12.30
N ASN A 12 -26.26 -2.88 11.63
CA ASN A 12 -26.13 -3.48 10.30
C ASN A 12 -25.77 -2.44 9.21
N ARG A 13 -26.31 -1.22 9.31
CA ARG A 13 -26.00 -0.14 8.37
C ARG A 13 -24.58 0.41 8.57
N GLN A 14 -24.12 0.49 9.82
CA GLN A 14 -22.75 0.91 10.12
C GLN A 14 -21.74 -0.16 9.68
N SER A 15 -22.07 -1.45 9.86
CA SER A 15 -21.27 -2.57 9.38
C SER A 15 -21.13 -2.58 7.85
N SER A 16 -22.21 -2.27 7.10
CA SER A 16 -22.15 -2.22 5.63
C SER A 16 -21.33 -1.03 5.11
N ILE A 17 -21.45 0.14 5.76
CA ILE A 17 -20.66 1.32 5.38
C ILE A 17 -19.15 1.10 5.64
N GLN A 18 -18.82 0.44 6.76
CA GLN A 18 -17.43 0.09 7.11
C GLN A 18 -16.85 -0.96 6.16
N SER A 19 -17.63 -1.96 5.73
CA SER A 19 -17.18 -2.91 4.71
C SER A 19 -16.93 -2.23 3.36
N ASP A 20 -17.78 -1.29 2.97
CA ASP A 20 -17.62 -0.57 1.70
C ASP A 20 -16.39 0.34 1.69
N LYS A 21 -16.06 0.98 2.83
CA LYS A 21 -14.83 1.78 2.96
C LYS A 21 -13.59 0.89 2.84
N LEU A 22 -13.53 -0.20 3.61
CA LEU A 22 -12.41 -1.14 3.59
C LEU A 22 -12.14 -1.67 2.18
N ILE A 23 -13.18 -2.06 1.43
CA ILE A 23 -13.03 -2.55 0.07
C ILE A 23 -12.41 -1.48 -0.84
N ARG A 24 -12.87 -0.22 -0.75
CA ARG A 24 -12.30 0.89 -1.54
C ARG A 24 -10.86 1.17 -1.18
N ASP A 25 -10.50 1.11 0.10
CA ASP A 25 -9.13 1.36 0.53
C ASP A 25 -8.18 0.26 0.10
N ILE A 26 -8.63 -1.00 0.14
CA ILE A 26 -7.86 -2.13 -0.42
C ILE A 26 -7.69 -1.97 -1.94
N GLU A 27 -8.72 -1.55 -2.68
CA GLU A 27 -8.59 -1.27 -4.11
C GLU A 27 -7.60 -0.14 -4.41
N LYS A 28 -7.60 0.91 -3.58
CA LYS A 28 -6.62 2.00 -3.64
C LYS A 28 -5.20 1.49 -3.35
N ALA A 29 -5.02 0.65 -2.31
CA ALA A 29 -3.74 0.03 -2.00
C ALA A 29 -3.19 -0.80 -3.17
N ILE A 30 -4.05 -1.61 -3.81
CA ILE A 30 -3.68 -2.39 -5.01
C ILE A 30 -3.19 -1.48 -6.14
N SER A 31 -3.89 -0.36 -6.37
CA SER A 31 -3.53 0.60 -7.41
C SER A 31 -2.23 1.37 -7.09
N GLY A 32 -1.98 1.66 -5.81
CA GLY A 32 -0.73 2.24 -5.31
C GLY A 32 0.45 1.29 -5.55
N GLN A 33 0.35 0.05 -5.07
CA GLN A 33 1.34 -1.01 -5.26
C GLN A 33 1.65 -1.25 -6.75
N TYR A 34 0.61 -1.28 -7.60
CA TYR A 34 0.83 -1.38 -9.05
C TYR A 34 1.67 -0.21 -9.60
N SER A 35 1.42 1.01 -9.12
CA SER A 35 2.16 2.21 -9.52
C SER A 35 3.62 2.18 -9.01
N ALA A 36 3.83 1.76 -7.76
CA ALA A 36 5.15 1.57 -7.15
C ALA A 36 6.00 0.55 -7.94
N ILE A 37 5.43 -0.61 -8.30
CA ILE A 37 6.10 -1.64 -9.11
C ILE A 37 6.64 -1.08 -10.43
N GLN A 38 5.85 -0.23 -11.12
CA GLN A 38 6.29 0.40 -12.36
C GLN A 38 7.36 1.48 -12.11
N CYS A 39 7.20 2.28 -11.04
CA CYS A 39 8.16 3.30 -10.69
C CYS A 39 9.52 2.71 -10.34
N TYR A 40 9.55 1.65 -9.55
CA TYR A 40 10.79 1.07 -9.04
C TYR A 40 11.50 0.28 -10.15
N ALA A 41 10.76 -0.30 -11.10
CA ALA A 41 11.35 -0.83 -12.33
C ALA A 41 12.08 0.25 -13.14
N LYS A 42 11.52 1.46 -13.18
CA LYS A 42 12.14 2.60 -13.87
C LYS A 42 13.34 3.15 -13.09
N LEU A 43 13.23 3.31 -11.77
CA LEU A 43 14.33 3.75 -10.90
C LEU A 43 15.53 2.80 -10.98
N ALA A 44 15.30 1.49 -10.96
CA ALA A 44 16.35 0.49 -11.09
C ALA A 44 17.16 0.66 -12.39
N LYS A 45 16.51 1.04 -13.50
CA LYS A 45 17.19 1.33 -14.79
C LYS A 45 18.02 2.60 -14.76
N MET A 46 17.65 3.56 -13.91
CA MET A 46 18.33 4.85 -13.77
C MET A 46 19.39 4.84 -12.65
N ALA A 47 19.49 3.74 -11.89
CA ALA A 47 20.38 3.66 -10.74
C ALA A 47 21.86 3.76 -11.17
N PRO A 48 22.67 4.61 -10.51
CA PRO A 48 24.06 4.87 -10.91
C PRO A 48 25.03 3.76 -10.51
N THR A 49 24.60 2.83 -9.66
CA THR A 49 25.42 1.71 -9.21
C THR A 49 24.61 0.43 -9.14
N ASP A 50 25.28 -0.70 -9.34
CA ASP A 50 24.69 -2.04 -9.24
C ASP A 50 24.09 -2.30 -7.86
N LYS A 51 24.74 -1.81 -6.80
CA LYS A 51 24.23 -1.94 -5.43
C LYS A 51 22.87 -1.26 -5.26
N GLN A 52 22.73 -0.03 -5.76
CA GLN A 52 21.44 0.69 -5.73
C GLN A 52 20.40 -0.01 -6.61
N ARG A 53 20.77 -0.44 -7.82
CA ARG A 53 19.88 -1.18 -8.70
C ARG A 53 19.33 -2.44 -8.04
N VAL A 54 20.20 -3.29 -7.48
CA VAL A 54 19.80 -4.56 -6.85
C VAL A 54 18.86 -4.30 -5.69
N LYS A 55 19.17 -3.34 -4.81
CA LYS A 55 18.29 -3.02 -3.68
C LYS A 55 16.92 -2.49 -4.14
N ILE A 56 16.87 -1.64 -5.15
CA ILE A 56 15.59 -1.14 -5.69
C ILE A 56 14.77 -2.28 -6.33
N LEU A 57 15.43 -3.26 -6.96
CA LEU A 57 14.74 -4.45 -7.49
C LEU A 57 14.22 -5.36 -6.37
N GLU A 58 14.95 -5.50 -5.26
CA GLU A 58 14.46 -6.22 -4.08
C GLU A 58 13.20 -5.57 -3.51
N ILE A 59 13.21 -4.24 -3.30
CA ILE A 59 12.04 -3.47 -2.86
C ILE A 59 10.87 -3.68 -3.82
N ARG A 60 11.11 -3.56 -5.13
CA ARG A 60 10.08 -3.83 -6.15
C ARG A 60 9.48 -5.23 -6.04
N ASP A 61 10.28 -6.24 -5.72
CA ASP A 61 9.77 -7.61 -5.56
C ASP A 61 8.91 -7.75 -4.30
N ASP A 62 9.14 -6.95 -3.27
CA ASP A 62 8.25 -6.85 -2.11
C ASP A 62 6.92 -6.17 -2.48
N GLU A 63 6.94 -5.08 -3.27
CA GLU A 63 5.71 -4.46 -3.80
C GLU A 63 4.85 -5.44 -4.63
N ILE A 64 5.49 -6.32 -5.42
CA ILE A 64 4.78 -7.37 -6.18
C ILE A 64 4.05 -8.32 -5.23
N LYS A 65 4.68 -8.71 -4.11
CA LYS A 65 4.06 -9.62 -3.13
C LYS A 65 2.89 -8.93 -2.43
N HIS A 66 3.04 -7.66 -2.04
CA HIS A 66 1.95 -6.88 -1.46
C HIS A 66 0.78 -6.72 -2.44
N TYR A 67 1.04 -6.33 -3.69
CA TYR A 67 0.03 -6.26 -4.75
C TYR A 67 -0.78 -7.56 -4.89
N GLN A 68 -0.08 -8.70 -4.98
CA GLN A 68 -0.72 -10.02 -5.10
C GLN A 68 -1.56 -10.33 -3.87
N ARG A 69 -1.04 -10.02 -2.67
CA ARG A 69 -1.72 -10.28 -1.41
C ARG A 69 -2.98 -9.44 -1.24
N PHE A 70 -2.91 -8.15 -1.54
CA PHE A 70 -4.06 -7.26 -1.47
C PHE A 70 -5.11 -7.63 -2.52
N THR A 71 -4.69 -7.99 -3.74
CA THR A 71 -5.59 -8.50 -4.78
C THR A 71 -6.33 -9.75 -4.31
N GLN A 72 -5.64 -10.70 -3.67
CA GLN A 72 -6.27 -11.88 -3.11
C GLN A 72 -7.30 -11.52 -2.01
N ILE A 73 -6.99 -10.57 -1.14
CA ILE A 73 -7.93 -10.09 -0.12
C ILE A 73 -9.16 -9.46 -0.79
N TYR A 74 -8.97 -8.58 -1.76
CA TYR A 74 -10.05 -7.92 -2.47
C TYR A 74 -11.00 -8.92 -3.14
N VAL A 75 -10.45 -9.87 -3.90
CA VAL A 75 -11.23 -10.92 -4.56
C VAL A 75 -12.00 -11.76 -3.54
N ASN A 76 -11.40 -12.09 -2.40
CA ASN A 76 -12.09 -12.84 -1.34
C ASN A 76 -13.24 -12.06 -0.70
N LEU A 77 -13.15 -10.72 -0.64
CA LEU A 77 -14.19 -9.87 -0.07
C LEU A 77 -15.33 -9.57 -1.06
N THR A 78 -15.00 -9.42 -2.35
CA THR A 78 -15.95 -8.91 -3.36
C THR A 78 -16.40 -9.95 -4.36
N GLY A 79 -15.65 -11.04 -4.54
CA GLY A 79 -15.83 -11.99 -5.63
C GLY A 79 -15.42 -11.45 -7.01
N MET A 80 -14.87 -10.25 -7.09
CA MET A 80 -14.54 -9.54 -8.33
C MET A 80 -13.05 -9.21 -8.40
N GLN A 81 -12.55 -9.01 -9.62
CA GLN A 81 -11.19 -8.48 -9.83
C GLN A 81 -11.17 -6.97 -9.56
N PRO A 82 -10.09 -6.44 -8.95
CA PRO A 82 -9.95 -5.01 -8.68
C PRO A 82 -9.78 -4.22 -9.98
N ASN A 83 -10.30 -3.00 -10.02
CA ASN A 83 -10.06 -2.10 -11.15
C ASN A 83 -8.78 -1.29 -10.93
N VAL A 84 -7.65 -1.85 -11.39
CA VAL A 84 -6.33 -1.23 -11.25
C VAL A 84 -6.21 0.04 -12.08
N LYS A 85 -5.98 1.17 -11.40
CA LYS A 85 -5.75 2.46 -12.05
C LYS A 85 -4.32 2.93 -11.76
N ILE A 86 -3.62 3.39 -12.79
CA ILE A 86 -2.34 4.08 -12.60
C ILE A 86 -2.66 5.45 -12.03
N ILE A 87 -2.27 5.70 -10.78
CA ILE A 87 -2.65 6.91 -10.05
C ILE A 87 -1.67 8.05 -10.37
N GLU A 88 -0.37 7.75 -10.47
CA GLU A 88 0.66 8.78 -10.63
C GLU A 88 1.85 8.33 -11.48
N LYS A 89 2.58 9.32 -12.04
CA LYS A 89 3.73 9.08 -12.92
C LYS A 89 5.04 9.27 -12.18
N CYS A 90 5.76 8.17 -12.01
CA CYS A 90 7.14 8.15 -11.55
C CYS A 90 8.03 9.16 -12.33
N PRO A 91 8.77 10.06 -11.65
CA PRO A 91 9.62 11.06 -12.30
C PRO A 91 10.64 10.50 -13.31
N ASN A 92 11.11 11.36 -14.23
CA ASN A 92 12.03 10.98 -15.31
C ASN A 92 13.51 11.11 -14.95
N THR A 93 13.85 11.58 -13.75
CA THR A 93 15.23 11.67 -13.28
C THR A 93 15.39 10.87 -12.00
N TYR A 94 16.58 10.30 -11.82
CA TYR A 94 16.84 9.39 -10.70
C TYR A 94 16.59 10.05 -9.33
N VAL A 95 17.18 11.23 -9.09
CA VAL A 95 17.04 11.95 -7.81
C VAL A 95 15.59 12.33 -7.50
N LYS A 96 14.83 12.83 -8.49
CA LYS A 96 13.41 13.15 -8.29
C LYS A 96 12.58 11.89 -8.05
N GLY A 97 12.92 10.78 -8.72
CA GLY A 97 12.27 9.50 -8.51
C GLY A 97 12.53 8.93 -7.11
N LEU A 98 13.74 9.10 -6.56
CA LEU A 98 14.05 8.71 -5.19
C LEU A 98 13.28 9.56 -4.17
N GLU A 99 13.19 10.88 -4.39
CA GLU A 99 12.38 11.76 -3.52
C GLU A 99 10.89 11.39 -3.58
N TYR A 100 10.39 11.07 -4.76
CA TYR A 100 9.02 10.61 -4.96
C TYR A 100 8.77 9.30 -4.20
N ALA A 101 9.59 8.26 -4.44
CA ALA A 101 9.47 6.97 -3.78
C ALA A 101 9.55 7.11 -2.25
N LEU A 102 10.47 7.92 -1.73
CA LEU A 102 10.56 8.20 -0.30
C LEU A 102 9.26 8.75 0.30
N LYS A 103 8.57 9.65 -0.40
CA LYS A 103 7.30 10.23 0.08
C LYS A 103 6.16 9.24 -0.06
N ASP A 104 6.08 8.58 -1.21
CA ASP A 104 5.09 7.54 -1.50
C ASP A 104 5.12 6.43 -0.43
N GLU A 105 6.30 5.91 -0.10
CA GLU A 105 6.47 4.91 0.95
C GLU A 105 6.04 5.42 2.32
N GLN A 106 6.43 6.66 2.71
CA GLN A 106 6.04 7.23 4.00
C GLN A 106 4.53 7.42 4.11
N GLU A 107 3.87 7.94 3.07
CA GLU A 107 2.41 8.11 3.05
C GLU A 107 1.69 6.75 3.04
N THR A 108 2.30 5.74 2.43
CA THR A 108 1.76 4.37 2.37
C THR A 108 1.81 3.68 3.73
N VAL A 109 2.84 3.94 4.57
CA VAL A 109 2.89 3.46 5.95
C VAL A 109 1.63 3.86 6.72
N ASP A 110 1.33 5.16 6.74
CA ASP A 110 0.16 5.70 7.44
C ASP A 110 -1.13 5.08 6.91
N PHE A 111 -1.26 5.03 5.57
CA PHE A 111 -2.44 4.47 4.93
C PHE A 111 -2.67 2.98 5.25
N TYR A 112 -1.61 2.17 5.32
CA TYR A 112 -1.74 0.76 5.66
C TYR A 112 -2.04 0.53 7.13
N LEU A 113 -1.52 1.38 8.03
CA LEU A 113 -1.89 1.36 9.43
C LEU A 113 -3.37 1.69 9.62
N ASP A 114 -3.91 2.69 8.90
CA ASP A 114 -5.33 3.03 8.91
C ASP A 114 -6.20 1.83 8.48
N ILE A 115 -5.87 1.17 7.36
CA ILE A 115 -6.59 -0.03 6.91
C ILE A 115 -6.55 -1.13 7.98
N ALA A 116 -5.40 -1.33 8.61
CA ALA A 116 -5.24 -2.34 9.64
C ALA A 116 -6.08 -2.04 10.89
N GLU A 117 -6.27 -0.77 11.26
CA GLU A 117 -7.08 -0.37 12.41
C GLU A 117 -8.58 -0.47 12.14
N GLU A 118 -9.02 -0.22 10.91
CA GLU A 118 -10.43 -0.21 10.53
C GLU A 118 -11.05 -1.60 10.36
N THR A 119 -10.24 -2.65 10.24
CA THR A 119 -10.73 -4.02 10.05
C THR A 119 -10.77 -4.82 11.35
N ASN A 120 -11.85 -5.59 11.52
CA ASN A 120 -11.98 -6.61 12.57
C ASN A 120 -11.42 -7.98 12.13
N ASN A 121 -11.06 -8.14 10.85
CA ASN A 121 -10.47 -9.38 10.36
C ASN A 121 -8.99 -9.45 10.77
N PRO A 122 -8.58 -10.40 11.64
CA PRO A 122 -7.21 -10.45 12.16
C PRO A 122 -6.18 -10.72 11.06
N TYR A 123 -6.56 -11.44 10.01
CA TYR A 123 -5.69 -11.72 8.88
C TYR A 123 -5.41 -10.47 8.04
N ILE A 124 -6.45 -9.67 7.73
CA ILE A 124 -6.26 -8.41 6.98
C ILE A 124 -5.41 -7.44 7.80
N LYS A 125 -5.70 -7.31 9.10
CA LYS A 125 -4.93 -6.48 10.05
C LYS A 125 -3.44 -6.83 10.05
N ASP A 126 -3.11 -8.12 10.15
CA ASP A 126 -1.72 -8.59 10.20
C ASP A 126 -0.99 -8.48 8.85
N VAL A 127 -1.71 -8.62 7.73
CA VAL A 127 -1.16 -8.38 6.39
C VAL A 127 -0.76 -6.91 6.22
N PHE A 128 -1.67 -5.97 6.52
CA PHE A 128 -1.41 -4.55 6.32
C PHE A 128 -0.38 -3.99 7.31
N ARG A 129 -0.34 -4.47 8.56
CA ARG A 129 0.73 -4.11 9.52
C ARG A 129 2.11 -4.54 9.06
N ARG A 130 2.24 -5.73 8.46
CA ARG A 130 3.51 -6.19 7.91
C ARG A 130 3.92 -5.39 6.69
N ALA A 131 3.00 -5.13 5.78
CA ALA A 131 3.27 -4.25 4.63
C ALA A 131 3.74 -2.86 5.09
N ALA A 132 3.07 -2.23 6.06
CA ALA A 132 3.49 -0.94 6.60
C ALA A 132 4.92 -0.95 7.19
N ALA A 133 5.34 -2.07 7.80
CA ALA A 133 6.71 -2.21 8.31
C ALA A 133 7.74 -2.34 7.17
N ASP A 134 7.38 -3.03 6.08
CA ASP A 134 8.18 -3.11 4.86
C ASP A 134 8.31 -1.72 4.22
N GLU A 135 7.21 -0.98 4.05
CA GLU A 135 7.23 0.36 3.44
C GLU A 135 8.08 1.34 4.25
N GLN A 136 8.03 1.25 5.57
CA GLN A 136 8.91 2.05 6.42
C GLN A 136 10.40 1.73 6.19
N ASN A 137 10.74 0.47 5.92
CA ASN A 137 12.11 0.06 5.55
C ASN A 137 12.48 0.60 4.17
N HIS A 138 11.56 0.51 3.20
CA HIS A 138 11.72 1.00 1.83
C HIS A 138 11.98 2.51 1.83
N ALA A 139 11.18 3.28 2.57
CA ALA A 139 11.36 4.72 2.78
C ALA A 139 12.78 5.04 3.28
N VAL A 140 13.31 4.29 4.25
CA VAL A 140 14.67 4.52 4.77
C VAL A 140 15.74 4.28 3.70
N TRP A 141 15.59 3.24 2.85
CA TRP A 141 16.50 3.02 1.73
C TRP A 141 16.44 4.13 0.69
N PHE A 142 15.24 4.56 0.30
CA PHE A 142 15.07 5.66 -0.64
C PHE A 142 15.61 6.99 -0.09
N LEU A 143 15.45 7.25 1.21
CA LEU A 143 16.07 8.40 1.89
C LEU A 143 17.60 8.33 1.81
N TYR A 144 18.18 7.17 2.14
CA TYR A 144 19.62 6.97 2.09
C TYR A 144 20.17 7.23 0.67
N TYR A 145 19.51 6.70 -0.35
CA TYR A 145 19.90 6.94 -1.75
C TYR A 145 19.66 8.38 -2.19
N PHE A 146 18.57 9.01 -1.75
CA PHE A 146 18.31 10.42 -2.06
C PHE A 146 19.43 11.31 -1.53
N ILE A 147 19.85 11.13 -0.27
CA ILE A 147 20.96 11.87 0.35
C ILE A 147 22.28 11.61 -0.37
N LYS A 148 22.54 10.36 -0.78
CA LYS A 148 23.78 9.96 -1.48
C LYS A 148 23.94 10.54 -2.88
N ASN A 149 22.85 10.91 -3.53
CA ASN A 149 22.82 11.35 -4.93
C ASN A 149 22.41 12.83 -5.09
N LYS A 150 22.30 13.56 -3.97
CA LYS A 150 22.05 15.00 -3.92
C LYS A 150 23.37 15.75 -3.72
#